data_AF-A0A2I1DNU7-F1
#
_entry.id   AF-A0A2I1DNU7-F1
#
_cell.length_a   1.000
_cell.length_b   1.000
_cell.length_c   1.000
_cell.angle_alpha   90.00
_cell.angle_beta   90.00
_cell.angle_gamma   90.00
#
_symmetry.space_group_name_H-M   'P 1'
#
loop_
_entity.id
_entity.type
_entity.pdbx_description
1 polymer ?
#
loop_
_entity_poly.entity_id
_entity_poly.type
_entity_poly.pdbx_seq_one_letter_code
_entity_poly.pdbx_strand_id
1 'polypeptide(L)'
;MTDFTADATPDFADVLNEARQKNTEWPEPERIGSDLPPVPKMDVEKLLPAPLAGYVADSAYRKAAPPEFIAVSLLVSLGALIGARCGVRPKLLDDWIVVPNLWGAIIAPPSKKKSPAMSDGVKPLKYLAAKAREKFQKDKEAFAEESEKHEALVAGAKSALKKASEKSNDVLIEKAEARLAALKESAPKPPTLKRYTTNDSTVEMMGELLIQNPQGLLTERDELAGLLMTFEKPGRESDRAFFLEAWNGADGHEVDRIMRGSLYIPNLCLSVLGGIQPERLERYLDAASKDMGNDGLLARFQLAVWPDPVDFEWRDALPDKDLRDAVYRIFETLDDDGFIAAWGAEPADQFRRIPSFKLSADAAADFVAWDERLQREIMPGCPSVLQEHFGKYEKLVAGLALILDMAERAGRGGMIGPIRQAPMQMAIAWADFLSAHARRIYHLWMHPEVRAAQKLSESLLAKKLPDQFSTADVQRKGWGGLGTPREVMGALDFLEQCGWVRHLESPANPAGGRPAKAFAVNPKIHGLNTKTEPIKPTKPAGSGLNRFSRVPPKENARDFFDDDRVDGEL
;
A
#
# COMPACT_ATOMS: atom_id res chain seq x y z
N MET A 1 -39.15 79.02 3.81
CA MET A 1 -39.24 78.20 5.03
C MET A 1 -38.80 76.80 4.64
N THR A 2 -37.53 76.54 4.87
CA THR A 2 -36.81 75.30 4.62
C THR A 2 -36.77 74.52 5.92
N ASP A 3 -37.36 73.33 5.97
CA ASP A 3 -37.09 72.33 7.01
C ASP A 3 -36.21 71.23 6.42
N PHE A 4 -34.93 71.28 6.75
CA PHE A 4 -33.99 70.18 6.60
C PHE A 4 -34.00 69.42 7.93
N THR A 5 -34.61 68.23 7.95
CA THR A 5 -34.45 67.29 9.06
C THR A 5 -33.04 66.72 9.01
N ALA A 6 -32.25 67.03 10.04
CA ALA A 6 -30.90 66.50 10.23
C ALA A 6 -30.97 64.99 10.51
N ASP A 7 -30.49 64.20 9.56
CA ASP A 7 -30.25 62.77 9.72
C ASP A 7 -28.98 62.60 10.57
N ALA A 8 -29.11 61.95 11.72
CA ALA A 8 -28.03 61.79 12.67
C ALA A 8 -27.00 60.80 12.12
N THR A 9 -25.82 61.30 11.73
CA THR A 9 -24.64 60.46 11.46
C THR A 9 -24.27 59.70 12.74
N PRO A 10 -24.04 58.37 12.68
CA PRO A 10 -23.57 57.62 13.84
C PRO A 10 -22.25 58.21 14.34
N ASP A 11 -22.13 58.38 15.66
CA ASP A 11 -20.91 58.89 16.28
C ASP A 11 -19.74 57.97 15.91
N PHE A 12 -18.67 58.55 15.36
CA PHE A 12 -17.45 57.81 15.00
C PHE A 12 -16.85 57.10 16.22
N ALA A 13 -17.11 57.62 17.42
CA ALA A 13 -16.76 56.99 18.68
C ALA A 13 -17.58 55.73 18.97
N ASP A 14 -18.86 55.67 18.59
CA ASP A 14 -19.72 54.49 18.74
C ASP A 14 -19.35 53.41 17.72
N VAL A 15 -19.01 53.78 16.48
CA VAL A 15 -18.49 52.83 15.48
C VAL A 15 -17.12 52.27 15.91
N LEU A 16 -16.24 53.09 16.49
CA LEU A 16 -14.96 52.66 17.05
C LEU A 16 -15.13 51.85 18.34
N ASN A 17 -16.13 52.15 19.17
CA ASN A 17 -16.47 51.38 20.37
C ASN A 17 -17.13 50.05 20.02
N GLU A 18 -18.02 49.98 19.04
CA GLU A 18 -18.58 48.73 18.52
C GLU A 18 -17.49 47.88 17.84
N ALA A 19 -16.55 48.50 17.12
CA ALA A 19 -15.38 47.82 16.57
C ALA A 19 -14.40 47.34 17.66
N ARG A 20 -14.22 48.10 18.76
CA ARG A 20 -13.42 47.69 19.93
C ARG A 20 -14.12 46.65 20.80
N GLN A 21 -15.45 46.70 20.92
CA GLN A 21 -16.28 45.72 21.64
C GLN A 21 -16.35 44.40 20.87
N LYS A 22 -16.49 44.44 19.54
CA LYS A 22 -16.28 43.25 18.66
C LYS A 22 -14.88 42.66 18.80
N ASN A 23 -13.88 43.46 19.17
CA ASN A 23 -12.51 43.00 19.42
C ASN A 23 -12.29 42.50 20.86
N THR A 24 -13.27 42.62 21.77
CA THR A 24 -13.19 42.09 23.14
C THR A 24 -13.93 40.76 23.30
N GLU A 25 -14.98 40.52 22.51
CA GLU A 25 -15.72 39.26 22.55
C GLU A 25 -14.96 38.14 21.83
N TRP A 26 -14.90 36.95 22.43
CA TRP A 26 -14.26 35.80 21.80
C TRP A 26 -15.16 35.21 20.71
N PRO A 27 -14.62 34.93 19.49
CA PRO A 27 -15.37 34.19 18.49
C PRO A 27 -15.79 32.82 19.03
N GLU A 28 -16.84 32.24 18.47
CA GLU A 28 -17.16 30.84 18.74
C GLU A 28 -16.05 29.95 18.16
N PRO A 29 -15.35 29.18 18.98
CA PRO A 29 -14.24 28.37 18.50
C PRO A 29 -14.75 27.26 17.58
N GLU A 30 -14.18 27.17 16.39
CA GLU A 30 -14.45 26.06 15.47
C GLU A 30 -13.86 24.77 16.04
N ARG A 31 -14.51 23.61 15.90
CA ARG A 31 -13.85 22.36 16.34
C ARG A 31 -12.61 22.10 15.49
N ILE A 32 -11.46 21.96 16.15
CA ILE A 32 -10.24 21.49 15.50
C ILE A 32 -10.33 19.97 15.44
N GLY A 33 -10.93 19.51 14.35
CA GLY A 33 -10.85 18.12 13.94
C GLY A 33 -9.49 17.83 13.33
N SER A 34 -8.96 16.65 13.62
CA SER A 34 -8.21 15.92 12.61
C SER A 34 -9.18 15.35 11.59
N ASP A 35 -9.79 16.23 10.80
CA ASP A 35 -10.62 15.78 9.70
C ASP A 35 -9.68 15.42 8.56
N LEU A 36 -9.01 14.29 8.79
CA LEU A 36 -8.52 13.43 7.76
C LEU A 36 -9.55 13.43 6.63
N PRO A 37 -9.15 13.72 5.39
CA PRO A 37 -10.08 13.72 4.27
C PRO A 37 -10.99 12.49 4.31
N PRO A 38 -12.30 12.68 4.11
CA PRO A 38 -13.22 11.56 4.15
C PRO A 38 -12.83 10.55 3.08
N VAL A 39 -12.98 9.27 3.41
CA VAL A 39 -12.76 8.16 2.48
C VAL A 39 -14.08 7.46 2.22
N PRO A 40 -14.32 6.98 0.98
CA PRO A 40 -15.51 6.19 0.69
C PRO A 40 -15.52 4.93 1.54
N LYS A 41 -16.71 4.47 1.95
CA LYS A 41 -16.87 3.12 2.50
C LYS A 41 -16.64 2.11 1.39
N MET A 42 -15.96 1.01 1.69
CA MET A 42 -15.76 -0.05 0.71
C MET A 42 -17.08 -0.74 0.33
N ASP A 43 -17.38 -0.76 -0.97
CA ASP A 43 -18.40 -1.60 -1.58
C ASP A 43 -17.72 -2.88 -2.08
N VAL A 44 -17.87 -3.96 -1.31
CA VAL A 44 -17.17 -5.22 -1.58
C VAL A 44 -17.65 -5.90 -2.86
N GLU A 45 -18.92 -5.75 -3.24
CA GLU A 45 -19.47 -6.38 -4.44
C GLU A 45 -19.02 -5.66 -5.72
N LYS A 46 -18.85 -4.33 -5.63
CA LYS A 46 -18.30 -3.53 -6.72
C LYS A 46 -16.80 -3.76 -6.95
N LEU A 47 -16.05 -4.07 -5.88
CA LEU A 47 -14.60 -4.12 -5.91
C LEU A 47 -14.03 -5.55 -6.02
N LEU A 48 -14.81 -6.57 -5.72
CA LEU A 48 -14.32 -7.95 -5.65
C LEU A 48 -15.26 -8.94 -6.36
N PRO A 49 -14.72 -10.00 -6.98
CA PRO A 49 -15.49 -11.16 -7.40
C PRO A 49 -16.26 -11.79 -6.24
N ALA A 50 -17.44 -12.34 -6.53
CA ALA A 50 -18.39 -12.81 -5.52
C ALA A 50 -17.80 -13.71 -4.40
N PRO A 51 -16.94 -14.73 -4.68
CA PRO A 51 -16.35 -15.54 -3.61
C PRO A 51 -15.47 -14.72 -2.65
N LEU A 52 -14.71 -13.76 -3.18
CA LEU A 52 -13.85 -12.89 -2.38
C LEU A 52 -14.69 -11.86 -1.61
N ALA A 53 -15.69 -11.26 -2.28
CA ALA A 53 -16.59 -10.29 -1.67
C ALA A 53 -17.33 -10.86 -0.46
N GLY A 54 -17.91 -12.06 -0.61
CA GLY A 54 -18.61 -12.76 0.48
C GLY A 54 -17.68 -13.07 1.65
N TYR A 55 -16.49 -13.61 1.39
CA TYR A 55 -15.50 -13.92 2.44
C TYR A 55 -15.04 -12.66 3.20
N VAL A 56 -14.81 -11.56 2.48
CA VAL A 56 -14.44 -10.27 3.09
C VAL A 56 -15.58 -9.74 3.96
N ALA A 57 -16.82 -9.74 3.44
CA ALA A 57 -18.00 -9.27 4.17
C ALA A 57 -18.25 -10.08 5.45
N ASP A 58 -18.23 -11.41 5.36
CA ASP A 58 -18.39 -12.32 6.51
C ASP A 58 -17.32 -12.05 7.57
N SER A 59 -16.04 -11.97 7.16
CA SER A 59 -14.95 -11.79 8.11
C SER A 59 -14.94 -10.40 8.76
N ALA A 60 -15.24 -9.36 7.99
CA ALA A 60 -15.37 -7.98 8.47
C ALA A 60 -16.53 -7.87 9.47
N TYR A 61 -17.68 -8.46 9.12
CA TYR A 61 -18.85 -8.50 9.99
C TYR A 61 -18.51 -9.12 11.32
N ARG A 62 -17.98 -10.35 11.36
CA ARG A 62 -17.68 -11.07 12.61
C ARG A 62 -16.67 -10.36 13.51
N LYS A 63 -15.79 -9.52 12.96
CA LYS A 63 -14.73 -8.84 13.73
C LYS A 63 -15.07 -7.42 14.16
N ALA A 64 -16.18 -6.87 13.67
CA ALA A 64 -16.47 -5.44 13.72
C ALA A 64 -15.24 -4.62 13.25
N ALA A 65 -14.72 -5.00 12.06
CA ALA A 65 -13.54 -4.40 11.46
C ALA A 65 -13.86 -3.84 10.06
N PRO A 66 -13.17 -2.80 9.61
CA PRO A 66 -13.28 -2.32 8.23
C PRO A 66 -12.97 -3.44 7.22
N PRO A 67 -13.84 -3.71 6.21
CA PRO A 67 -13.61 -4.75 5.20
C PRO A 67 -12.33 -4.55 4.39
N GLU A 68 -11.87 -3.31 4.26
CA GLU A 68 -10.63 -2.91 3.59
C GLU A 68 -9.41 -3.67 4.13
N PHE A 69 -9.38 -3.92 5.44
CA PHE A 69 -8.26 -4.63 6.09
C PHE A 69 -8.15 -6.07 5.60
N ILE A 70 -9.29 -6.75 5.40
CA ILE A 70 -9.32 -8.13 4.92
C ILE A 70 -9.06 -8.14 3.41
N ALA A 71 -9.73 -7.25 2.66
CA ALA A 71 -9.63 -7.20 1.20
C ALA A 71 -8.20 -6.93 0.71
N VAL A 72 -7.53 -5.91 1.26
CA VAL A 72 -6.13 -5.60 0.91
C VAL A 72 -5.23 -6.79 1.21
N SER A 73 -5.38 -7.41 2.40
CA SER A 73 -4.57 -8.55 2.81
C SER A 73 -4.76 -9.76 1.90
N LEU A 74 -6.00 -9.98 1.44
CA LEU A 74 -6.35 -11.06 0.54
C LEU A 74 -5.78 -10.83 -0.87
N LEU A 75 -5.90 -9.61 -1.40
CA LEU A 75 -5.37 -9.26 -2.73
C LEU A 75 -3.83 -9.28 -2.76
N VAL A 76 -3.16 -8.79 -1.72
CA VAL A 76 -1.70 -8.91 -1.61
C VAL A 76 -1.27 -10.38 -1.50
N SER A 77 -2.03 -11.21 -0.80
CA SER A 77 -1.75 -12.65 -0.71
C SER A 77 -1.95 -13.38 -2.04
N LEU A 78 -2.97 -13.01 -2.82
CA LEU A 78 -3.17 -13.52 -4.18
C LEU A 78 -2.08 -13.03 -5.15
N GLY A 79 -1.70 -11.76 -5.06
CA GLY A 79 -0.59 -11.20 -5.84
C GLY A 79 0.74 -11.89 -5.56
N ALA A 80 1.03 -12.18 -4.29
CA ALA A 80 2.21 -12.94 -3.89
C ALA A 80 2.15 -14.41 -4.33
N LEU A 81 0.96 -15.03 -4.31
CA LEU A 81 0.76 -16.39 -4.80
C LEU A 81 1.03 -16.45 -6.30
N ILE A 82 0.36 -15.63 -7.10
CA ILE A 82 0.54 -15.59 -8.57
C ILE A 82 1.99 -15.21 -8.89
N GLY A 83 2.46 -14.09 -8.33
CA GLY A 83 3.83 -13.64 -8.38
C GLY A 83 4.40 -13.56 -9.79
N ALA A 84 5.71 -13.76 -9.94
CA ALA A 84 6.42 -13.73 -11.22
C ALA A 84 6.18 -14.98 -12.10
N ARG A 85 5.16 -15.80 -11.80
CA ARG A 85 4.82 -16.97 -12.64
C ARG A 85 4.08 -16.58 -13.90
N CYS A 86 3.25 -15.53 -13.83
CA CYS A 86 2.64 -14.92 -15.00
C CYS A 86 2.39 -13.43 -14.79
N GLY A 87 2.28 -12.70 -15.90
CA GLY A 87 1.95 -11.28 -15.90
C GLY A 87 0.81 -10.93 -16.85
N VAL A 88 0.52 -9.63 -16.93
CA VAL A 88 -0.41 -9.05 -17.91
C VAL A 88 0.36 -8.09 -18.82
N ARG A 89 -0.05 -8.02 -20.09
CA ARG A 89 0.40 -6.97 -21.01
C ARG A 89 -0.74 -5.98 -21.27
N PRO A 90 -0.70 -4.78 -20.66
CA PRO A 90 -1.73 -3.78 -20.85
C PRO A 90 -1.73 -3.20 -22.27
N LYS A 91 -0.54 -3.06 -22.86
CA LYS A 91 -0.36 -2.64 -24.26
C LYS A 91 -0.41 -3.87 -25.17
N LEU A 92 -1.36 -3.91 -26.09
CA LEU A 92 -1.61 -5.09 -26.93
C LEU A 92 -0.49 -5.40 -27.93
N LEU A 93 0.33 -4.40 -28.28
CA LEU A 93 1.39 -4.49 -29.29
C LEU A 93 2.81 -4.39 -28.72
N ASP A 94 2.95 -4.05 -27.44
CA ASP A 94 4.23 -3.84 -26.78
C ASP A 94 4.59 -5.05 -25.90
N ASP A 95 5.87 -5.16 -25.55
CA ASP A 95 6.39 -6.26 -24.72
C ASP A 95 6.38 -5.96 -23.22
N TRP A 96 5.87 -4.79 -22.80
CA TRP A 96 5.77 -4.44 -21.41
C TRP A 96 4.82 -5.36 -20.62
N ILE A 97 5.42 -6.13 -19.70
CA ILE A 97 4.73 -7.05 -18.80
C ILE A 97 4.65 -6.46 -17.40
N VAL A 98 3.46 -6.54 -16.81
CA VAL A 98 3.21 -6.25 -15.40
C VAL A 98 3.02 -7.56 -14.64
N VAL A 99 3.92 -7.81 -13.69
CA VAL A 99 3.76 -8.84 -12.66
C VAL A 99 2.82 -8.32 -11.57
N PRO A 100 1.84 -9.12 -11.07
CA PRO A 100 0.85 -8.69 -10.07
C PRO A 100 1.44 -8.64 -8.65
N ASN A 101 2.65 -8.09 -8.51
CA ASN A 101 3.32 -7.90 -7.23
C ASN A 101 2.77 -6.66 -6.52
N LEU A 102 2.16 -6.84 -5.36
CA LEU A 102 1.42 -5.79 -4.66
C LEU A 102 1.98 -5.53 -3.28
N TRP A 103 2.00 -4.24 -2.90
CA TRP A 103 2.36 -3.81 -1.56
C TRP A 103 1.17 -3.12 -0.90
N GLY A 104 0.81 -3.58 0.29
CA GLY A 104 -0.33 -3.10 1.06
C GLY A 104 0.05 -2.64 2.47
N ALA A 105 -0.66 -1.63 2.96
CA ALA A 105 -0.48 -1.11 4.31
C ALA A 105 -1.83 -0.87 4.97
N ILE A 106 -2.01 -1.39 6.19
CA ILE A 106 -3.23 -1.21 6.98
C ILE A 106 -2.95 -0.17 8.06
N ILE A 107 -3.57 1.00 7.94
CA ILE A 107 -3.38 2.13 8.84
C ILE A 107 -4.56 2.22 9.79
N ALA A 108 -4.29 2.02 11.09
CA ALA A 108 -5.28 2.23 12.14
C ALA A 108 -4.60 2.37 13.51
N PRO A 109 -5.25 3.02 14.49
CA PRO A 109 -4.78 3.04 15.87
C PRO A 109 -4.59 1.62 16.45
N PRO A 110 -3.82 1.48 17.55
CA PRO A 110 -3.77 0.24 18.32
C PRO A 110 -5.17 -0.25 18.70
N SER A 111 -5.32 -1.58 18.85
CA SER A 111 -6.57 -2.23 19.28
C SER A 111 -7.77 -2.08 18.33
N LYS A 112 -7.59 -1.59 17.10
CA LYS A 112 -8.65 -1.50 16.06
C LYS A 112 -8.68 -2.69 15.09
N LYS A 113 -8.47 -3.91 15.62
CA LYS A 113 -8.60 -5.19 14.88
C LYS A 113 -7.74 -5.35 13.61
N LYS A 114 -6.66 -4.56 13.45
CA LYS A 114 -5.71 -4.67 12.31
C LYS A 114 -5.15 -6.08 12.13
N SER A 115 -4.42 -6.61 13.12
CA SER A 115 -3.75 -7.92 13.01
C SER A 115 -4.73 -9.08 12.83
N PRO A 116 -5.88 -9.14 13.58
CA PRO A 116 -6.90 -10.16 13.32
C PRO A 116 -7.49 -10.13 11.91
N ALA A 117 -7.78 -8.93 11.37
CA ALA A 117 -8.32 -8.78 10.01
C ALA A 117 -7.28 -9.12 8.93
N MET A 118 -6.04 -8.64 9.12
CA MET A 118 -4.92 -8.97 8.23
C MET A 118 -4.68 -10.48 8.18
N SER A 119 -4.73 -11.14 9.34
CA SER A 119 -4.60 -12.59 9.45
C SER A 119 -5.62 -13.33 8.59
N ASP A 120 -6.86 -12.87 8.48
CA ASP A 120 -7.85 -13.57 7.65
C ASP A 120 -7.57 -13.50 6.15
N GLY A 121 -7.01 -12.39 5.66
CA GLY A 121 -6.62 -12.28 4.27
C GLY A 121 -5.40 -13.15 3.92
N VAL A 122 -4.49 -13.35 4.88
CA VAL A 122 -3.27 -14.14 4.70
C VAL A 122 -3.47 -15.64 5.00
N LYS A 123 -4.53 -16.01 5.74
CA LYS A 123 -4.84 -17.39 6.14
C LYS A 123 -4.84 -18.42 5.00
N PRO A 124 -5.47 -18.16 3.83
CA PRO A 124 -5.43 -19.10 2.71
C PRO A 124 -3.99 -19.40 2.23
N LEU A 125 -3.13 -18.36 2.18
CA LEU A 125 -1.72 -18.51 1.82
C LEU A 125 -0.92 -19.28 2.90
N LYS A 126 -1.19 -19.00 4.18
CA LYS A 126 -0.60 -19.74 5.31
C LYS A 126 -1.00 -21.22 5.32
N TYR A 127 -2.21 -21.53 4.86
CA TYR A 127 -2.68 -22.90 4.70
C TYR A 127 -1.89 -23.64 3.60
N LEU A 128 -1.64 -23.01 2.44
CA LEU A 128 -0.74 -23.57 1.42
C LEU A 128 0.69 -23.76 1.96
N ALA A 129 1.19 -22.81 2.75
CA ALA A 129 2.50 -22.91 3.38
C ALA A 129 2.60 -24.07 4.39
N ALA A 130 1.52 -24.40 5.10
CA ALA A 130 1.47 -25.57 5.97
C ALA A 130 1.55 -26.87 5.15
N LYS A 131 0.72 -27.01 4.10
CA LYS A 131 0.75 -28.15 3.17
C LYS A 131 2.12 -28.34 2.53
N ALA A 132 2.77 -27.27 2.10
CA ALA A 132 4.10 -27.34 1.49
C ALA A 132 5.18 -27.82 2.47
N ARG A 133 5.11 -27.43 3.75
CA ARG A 133 6.02 -27.94 4.79
C ARG A 133 5.83 -29.43 5.05
N GLU A 134 4.58 -29.90 5.12
CA GLU A 134 4.28 -31.32 5.28
C GLU A 134 4.78 -32.14 4.09
N LYS A 135 4.56 -31.65 2.85
CA LYS A 135 5.08 -32.29 1.65
C LYS A 135 6.61 -32.31 1.65
N PHE A 136 7.24 -31.18 1.94
CA PHE A 136 8.70 -31.09 2.00
C PHE A 136 9.32 -32.05 3.03
N GLN A 137 8.68 -32.24 4.19
CA GLN A 137 9.17 -33.18 5.19
C GLN A 137 9.16 -34.63 4.65
N LYS A 138 8.08 -35.04 3.96
CA LYS A 138 8.01 -36.35 3.31
C LYS A 138 9.03 -36.48 2.18
N ASP A 139 9.18 -35.46 1.34
CA ASP A 139 10.14 -35.45 0.23
C ASP A 139 11.59 -35.52 0.77
N LYS A 140 11.86 -34.91 1.92
CA LYS A 140 13.17 -34.95 2.59
C LYS A 140 13.49 -36.34 3.15
N GLU A 141 12.52 -37.03 3.72
CA GLU A 141 12.66 -38.42 4.18
C GLU A 141 12.93 -39.35 3.00
N ALA A 142 12.15 -39.23 1.92
CA ALA A 142 12.37 -40.00 0.69
C ALA A 142 13.75 -39.73 0.07
N PHE A 143 14.18 -38.46 0.03
CA PHE A 143 15.50 -38.08 -0.46
C PHE A 143 16.65 -38.68 0.37
N ALA A 144 16.50 -38.73 1.71
CA ALA A 144 17.50 -39.36 2.58
C ALA A 144 17.66 -40.85 2.25
N GLU A 145 16.56 -41.59 2.11
CA GLU A 145 16.59 -43.00 1.72
C GLU A 145 17.20 -43.22 0.32
N GLU A 146 16.87 -42.35 -0.63
CA GLU A 146 17.40 -42.44 -1.99
C GLU A 146 18.91 -42.12 -2.03
N SER A 147 19.34 -41.12 -1.26
CA SER A 147 20.74 -40.72 -1.13
C SER A 147 21.58 -41.81 -0.48
N GLU A 148 21.10 -42.48 0.56
CA GLU A 148 21.82 -43.63 1.16
C GLU A 148 22.01 -44.77 0.15
N LYS A 149 20.97 -45.13 -0.60
CA LYS A 149 21.06 -46.13 -1.68
C LYS A 149 22.04 -45.69 -2.76
N HIS A 150 22.00 -44.42 -3.13
CA HIS A 150 22.88 -43.84 -4.14
C HIS A 150 24.35 -43.86 -3.70
N GLU A 151 24.64 -43.47 -2.46
CA GLU A 151 25.98 -43.50 -1.87
C GLU A 151 26.55 -44.92 -1.83
N ALA A 152 25.73 -45.92 -1.48
CA ALA A 152 26.13 -47.32 -1.53
C ALA A 152 26.49 -47.79 -2.95
N LEU A 153 25.69 -47.40 -3.96
CA LEU A 153 25.97 -47.70 -5.36
C LEU A 153 27.27 -47.01 -5.85
N VAL A 154 27.49 -45.75 -5.48
CA VAL A 154 28.71 -44.99 -5.80
C VAL A 154 29.92 -45.63 -5.12
N ALA A 155 29.83 -46.01 -3.85
CA ALA A 155 30.90 -46.71 -3.14
C ALA A 155 31.23 -48.06 -3.80
N GLY A 156 30.21 -48.82 -4.21
CA GLY A 156 30.37 -50.05 -4.97
C GLY A 156 31.08 -49.83 -6.31
N ALA A 157 30.67 -48.80 -7.08
CA ALA A 157 31.30 -48.45 -8.35
C ALA A 157 32.76 -47.98 -8.17
N LYS A 158 33.06 -47.17 -7.15
CA LYS A 158 34.43 -46.76 -6.78
C LYS A 158 35.30 -47.97 -6.42
N SER A 159 34.76 -48.92 -5.66
CA SER A 159 35.47 -50.16 -5.31
C SER A 159 35.75 -51.03 -6.53
N ALA A 160 34.79 -51.15 -7.45
CA ALA A 160 34.95 -51.88 -8.71
C ALA A 160 36.02 -51.25 -9.60
N LEU A 161 36.02 -49.92 -9.72
CA LEU A 161 37.05 -49.16 -10.45
C LEU A 161 38.43 -49.42 -9.86
N LYS A 162 38.60 -49.29 -8.53
CA LYS A 162 39.88 -49.56 -7.85
C LYS A 162 40.41 -50.97 -8.15
N LYS A 163 39.55 -52.00 -8.04
CA LYS A 163 39.94 -53.39 -8.33
C LYS A 163 40.28 -53.63 -9.81
N ALA A 164 39.60 -52.95 -10.73
CA ALA A 164 39.87 -53.03 -12.15
C ALA A 164 41.21 -52.38 -12.51
N SER A 165 41.52 -51.22 -11.89
CA SER A 165 42.81 -50.53 -12.02
C SER A 165 43.97 -51.33 -11.45
N GLU A 166 43.81 -51.95 -10.28
CA GLU A 166 44.84 -52.83 -9.67
C GLU A 166 45.19 -54.04 -10.55
N LYS A 167 44.24 -54.50 -11.38
CA LYS A 167 44.41 -55.64 -12.30
C LYS A 167 44.75 -55.22 -13.73
N SER A 168 44.91 -53.93 -14.00
CA SER A 168 45.14 -53.36 -15.35
C SER A 168 44.19 -53.93 -16.42
N ASN A 169 42.90 -54.06 -16.09
CA ASN A 169 41.89 -54.58 -17.01
C ASN A 169 41.08 -53.43 -17.60
N ASP A 170 41.51 -52.96 -18.77
CA ASP A 170 40.96 -51.76 -19.44
C ASP A 170 39.45 -51.86 -19.69
N VAL A 171 38.94 -53.03 -20.08
CA VAL A 171 37.50 -53.25 -20.31
C VAL A 171 36.69 -53.08 -19.02
N LEU A 172 37.22 -53.54 -17.88
CA LEU A 172 36.56 -53.38 -16.58
C LEU A 172 36.69 -51.96 -16.03
N ILE A 173 37.78 -51.25 -16.34
CA ILE A 173 37.98 -49.84 -16.00
C ILE A 173 36.92 -49.00 -16.71
N GLU A 174 36.82 -49.11 -18.04
CA GLU A 174 35.86 -48.36 -18.86
C GLU A 174 34.43 -48.59 -18.38
N LYS A 175 34.06 -49.84 -18.09
CA LYS A 175 32.73 -50.19 -17.56
C LYS A 175 32.46 -49.57 -16.19
N ALA A 176 33.45 -49.53 -15.31
CA ALA A 176 33.31 -48.95 -13.97
C ALA A 176 33.23 -47.42 -14.02
N GLU A 177 33.99 -46.77 -14.90
CA GLU A 177 33.93 -45.33 -15.15
C GLU A 177 32.57 -44.90 -15.73
N ALA A 178 32.08 -45.61 -16.75
CA ALA A 178 30.76 -45.36 -17.33
C ALA A 178 29.64 -45.47 -16.28
N ARG A 179 29.70 -46.50 -15.41
CA ARG A 179 28.76 -46.65 -14.30
C ARG A 179 28.85 -45.51 -13.30
N LEU A 180 30.04 -45.02 -13.01
CA LEU A 180 30.26 -43.95 -12.03
C LEU A 180 29.83 -42.58 -12.59
N ALA A 181 30.00 -42.35 -13.89
CA ALA A 181 29.46 -41.19 -14.59
C ALA A 181 27.92 -41.21 -14.58
N ALA A 182 27.30 -42.34 -14.92
CA ALA A 182 25.85 -42.50 -14.88
C ALA A 182 25.28 -42.29 -13.45
N LEU A 183 25.99 -42.76 -12.42
CA LEU A 183 25.60 -42.49 -11.03
C LEU A 183 25.75 -41.00 -10.69
N LYS A 184 26.85 -40.33 -11.06
CA LYS A 184 26.97 -38.88 -10.83
C LYS A 184 25.83 -38.07 -11.47
N GLU A 185 25.40 -38.45 -12.67
CA GLU A 185 24.29 -37.79 -13.37
C GLU A 185 22.93 -38.08 -12.72
N SER A 186 22.75 -39.28 -12.18
CA SER A 186 21.54 -39.71 -11.46
C SER A 186 21.60 -39.47 -9.95
N ALA A 187 22.48 -38.57 -9.49
CA ALA A 187 22.54 -38.18 -8.09
C ALA A 187 21.19 -37.59 -7.65
N PRO A 188 20.58 -38.10 -6.56
CA PRO A 188 19.36 -37.54 -6.03
C PRO A 188 19.54 -36.05 -5.76
N LYS A 189 18.54 -35.25 -6.12
CA LYS A 189 18.56 -33.80 -5.88
C LYS A 189 17.85 -33.51 -4.56
N PRO A 190 18.44 -32.69 -3.66
CA PRO A 190 17.76 -32.33 -2.44
C PRO A 190 16.46 -31.61 -2.77
N PRO A 191 15.35 -31.92 -2.08
CA PRO A 191 14.11 -31.19 -2.29
C PRO A 191 14.28 -29.74 -1.86
N THR A 192 13.51 -28.85 -2.49
CA THR A 192 13.42 -27.43 -2.13
C THR A 192 12.08 -27.15 -1.48
N LEU A 193 12.07 -26.46 -0.34
CA LEU A 193 10.83 -26.06 0.31
C LEU A 193 10.16 -24.94 -0.50
N LYS A 194 9.01 -25.24 -1.10
CA LYS A 194 8.12 -24.21 -1.68
C LYS A 194 7.65 -23.28 -0.56
N ARG A 195 8.10 -22.04 -0.63
CA ARG A 195 7.87 -21.01 0.39
C ARG A 195 7.01 -19.89 -0.19
N TYR A 196 6.02 -19.47 0.59
CA TYR A 196 5.08 -18.42 0.20
C TYR A 196 5.31 -17.11 0.95
N THR A 197 5.77 -17.21 2.21
CA THR A 197 5.91 -16.07 3.10
C THR A 197 7.24 -16.07 3.85
N THR A 198 7.67 -14.86 4.20
CA THR A 198 8.77 -14.59 5.13
C THR A 198 8.36 -13.43 6.04
N ASN A 199 8.81 -13.46 7.30
CA ASN A 199 8.42 -12.44 8.29
C ASN A 199 9.60 -11.64 8.77
N ASP A 200 10.82 -12.19 8.77
CA ASP A 200 12.02 -11.50 9.26
C ASP A 200 13.30 -12.11 8.67
N SER A 201 13.54 -11.85 7.39
CA SER A 201 14.76 -12.24 6.69
C SER A 201 15.63 -11.03 6.39
N THR A 202 16.96 -11.19 6.49
CA THR A 202 17.90 -10.22 5.92
C THR A 202 17.82 -10.23 4.40
N VAL A 203 18.36 -9.22 3.73
CA VAL A 203 18.37 -9.13 2.26
C VAL A 203 19.14 -10.30 1.64
N GLU A 204 20.23 -10.75 2.28
CA GLU A 204 20.98 -11.94 1.85
C GLU A 204 20.11 -13.20 1.81
N MET A 205 19.47 -13.50 2.94
CA MET A 205 18.62 -14.68 3.06
C MET A 205 17.40 -14.54 2.15
N MET A 206 16.88 -13.32 1.98
CA MET A 206 15.79 -13.06 1.04
C MET A 206 16.21 -13.36 -0.40
N GLY A 207 17.43 -13.00 -0.81
CA GLY A 207 17.98 -13.36 -2.11
C GLY A 207 18.06 -14.87 -2.32
N GLU A 208 18.60 -15.61 -1.35
CA GLU A 208 18.63 -17.09 -1.41
C GLU A 208 17.23 -17.70 -1.51
N LEU A 209 16.28 -17.18 -0.74
CA LEU A 209 14.90 -17.65 -0.77
C LEU A 209 14.21 -17.37 -2.12
N LEU A 210 14.50 -16.24 -2.76
CA LEU A 210 13.96 -15.89 -4.08
C LEU A 210 14.61 -16.69 -5.22
N ILE A 211 15.86 -17.13 -5.07
CA ILE A 211 16.47 -18.12 -5.99
C ILE A 211 15.74 -19.46 -5.91
N GLN A 212 15.44 -19.91 -4.69
CA GLN A 212 14.71 -21.16 -4.46
C GLN A 212 13.22 -21.07 -4.82
N ASN A 213 12.65 -19.87 -4.79
CA ASN A 213 11.23 -19.59 -5.03
C ASN A 213 11.10 -18.45 -6.05
N PRO A 214 11.41 -18.70 -7.34
CA PRO A 214 11.46 -17.67 -8.39
C PRO A 214 10.10 -17.05 -8.71
N GLN A 215 9.01 -17.61 -8.19
CA GLN A 215 7.69 -16.99 -8.22
C GLN A 215 7.58 -15.74 -7.33
N GLY A 216 8.45 -15.60 -6.33
CA GLY A 216 8.39 -14.52 -5.36
C GLY A 216 7.81 -14.92 -4.00
N LEU A 217 7.79 -13.96 -3.07
CA LEU A 217 7.41 -14.17 -1.67
C LEU A 217 6.57 -13.01 -1.14
N LEU A 218 5.73 -13.28 -0.16
CA LEU A 218 5.12 -12.26 0.69
C LEU A 218 5.98 -11.99 1.93
N THR A 219 6.36 -10.73 2.14
CA THR A 219 6.86 -10.24 3.43
C THR A 219 5.72 -9.69 4.28
N GLU A 220 5.36 -10.41 5.34
CA GLU A 220 4.31 -9.98 6.30
C GLU A 220 4.96 -9.29 7.50
N ARG A 221 4.53 -8.06 7.82
CA ARG A 221 5.02 -7.27 8.97
C ARG A 221 3.86 -6.78 9.82
N ASP A 222 3.73 -7.31 11.04
CA ASP A 222 2.71 -6.85 12.00
C ASP A 222 2.86 -5.36 12.35
N GLU A 223 4.09 -4.84 12.34
CA GLU A 223 4.40 -3.41 12.46
C GLU A 223 5.34 -2.97 11.33
N LEU A 224 4.74 -2.55 10.22
CA LEU A 224 5.40 -2.08 9.01
C LEU A 224 6.35 -0.90 9.29
N ALA A 225 6.04 -0.05 10.26
CA ALA A 225 6.92 1.06 10.64
C ALA A 225 8.32 0.58 11.04
N GLY A 226 8.46 -0.60 11.65
CA GLY A 226 9.77 -1.16 12.01
C GLY A 226 10.65 -1.44 10.79
N LEU A 227 10.03 -1.93 9.71
CA LEU A 227 10.71 -2.15 8.42
C LEU A 227 11.12 -0.81 7.80
N LEU A 228 10.17 0.13 7.68
CA LEU A 228 10.42 1.45 7.07
C LEU A 228 11.53 2.21 7.83
N MET A 229 11.46 2.25 9.17
CA MET A 229 12.48 2.91 9.99
C MET A 229 13.84 2.20 9.94
N THR A 230 13.91 0.94 9.51
CA THR A 230 15.20 0.25 9.32
C THR A 230 15.91 0.74 8.07
N PHE A 231 15.17 1.08 7.01
CA PHE A 231 15.73 1.66 5.79
C PHE A 231 16.30 3.07 5.99
N GLU A 232 15.77 3.82 6.96
CA GLU A 232 16.24 5.16 7.29
C GLU A 232 17.50 5.16 8.19
N LYS A 233 18.00 3.98 8.60
CA LYS A 233 19.24 3.90 9.40
C LYS A 233 20.47 4.08 8.50
N PRO A 234 21.48 4.86 8.90
CA PRO A 234 22.73 4.98 8.15
C PRO A 234 23.37 3.60 7.89
N GLY A 235 23.79 3.35 6.66
CA GLY A 235 24.39 2.08 6.24
C GLY A 235 23.38 1.00 5.82
N ARG A 236 22.09 1.33 5.69
CA ARG A 236 21.03 0.42 5.19
C ARG A 236 20.44 0.86 3.84
N GLU A 237 21.14 1.73 3.12
CA GLU A 237 20.73 2.27 1.83
C GLU A 237 20.58 1.17 0.77
N SER A 238 21.43 0.14 0.82
CA SER A 238 21.35 -1.04 -0.06
C SER A 238 20.09 -1.87 0.19
N ASP A 239 19.67 -2.01 1.46
CA ASP A 239 18.44 -2.75 1.79
C ASP A 239 17.23 -2.03 1.22
N ARG A 240 17.22 -0.70 1.34
CA ARG A 240 16.17 0.14 0.81
C ARG A 240 16.07 0.01 -0.72
N ALA A 241 17.21 0.11 -1.42
CA ALA A 241 17.27 -0.06 -2.87
C ALA A 241 16.78 -1.45 -3.32
N PHE A 242 17.19 -2.51 -2.63
CA PHE A 242 16.74 -3.88 -2.88
C PHE A 242 15.21 -4.01 -2.82
N PHE A 243 14.57 -3.45 -1.79
CA PHE A 243 13.11 -3.46 -1.68
C PHE A 243 12.43 -2.65 -2.79
N LEU A 244 12.97 -1.47 -3.15
CA LEU A 244 12.40 -0.65 -4.23
C LEU A 244 12.40 -1.36 -5.58
N GLU A 245 13.47 -2.11 -5.87
CA GLU A 245 13.61 -2.93 -7.07
C GLU A 245 12.69 -4.16 -7.01
N ALA A 246 12.60 -4.80 -5.84
CA ALA A 246 11.77 -5.98 -5.64
C ALA A 246 10.26 -5.74 -5.84
N TRP A 247 9.83 -4.47 -5.80
CA TRP A 247 8.47 -4.09 -6.16
C TRP A 247 8.15 -4.38 -7.63
N ASN A 248 9.11 -4.26 -8.55
CA ASN A 248 8.90 -4.51 -9.99
C ASN A 248 8.49 -5.96 -10.27
N GLY A 249 9.20 -6.92 -9.67
CA GLY A 249 8.85 -8.33 -9.72
C GLY A 249 9.22 -9.09 -11.00
N ALA A 250 9.54 -8.39 -12.09
CA ALA A 250 9.85 -9.01 -13.38
C ALA A 250 11.37 -9.12 -13.66
N ASP A 251 12.18 -8.30 -12.98
CA ASP A 251 13.59 -8.14 -13.30
C ASP A 251 14.46 -9.14 -12.52
N GLY A 252 15.56 -9.57 -13.14
CA GLY A 252 16.59 -10.36 -12.45
C GLY A 252 17.53 -9.45 -11.66
N HIS A 253 18.13 -9.97 -10.60
CA HIS A 253 19.00 -9.19 -9.72
C HIS A 253 20.30 -9.95 -9.41
N GLU A 254 21.44 -9.29 -9.64
CA GLU A 254 22.77 -9.84 -9.39
C GLU A 254 23.30 -9.34 -8.04
N VAL A 255 23.79 -10.28 -7.22
CA VAL A 255 24.41 -9.98 -5.94
C VAL A 255 25.82 -10.54 -5.93
N ASP A 256 26.80 -9.66 -6.18
CA ASP A 256 28.21 -10.00 -6.18
C ASP A 256 28.88 -9.63 -4.86
N ARG A 257 29.54 -10.61 -4.24
CA ARG A 257 30.28 -10.42 -2.98
C ARG A 257 31.64 -11.07 -3.02
N ILE A 258 32.68 -10.31 -2.68
CA ILE A 258 34.09 -10.73 -2.70
C ILE A 258 34.31 -12.10 -2.03
N MET A 259 33.69 -12.36 -0.87
CA MET A 259 33.90 -13.61 -0.12
C MET A 259 32.84 -14.69 -0.34
N ARG A 260 31.64 -14.34 -0.84
CA ARG A 260 30.52 -15.29 -0.99
C ARG A 260 30.22 -15.68 -2.44
N GLY A 261 30.95 -15.09 -3.40
CA GLY A 261 30.73 -15.29 -4.82
C GLY A 261 29.56 -14.46 -5.35
N SER A 262 29.04 -14.90 -6.49
CA SER A 262 27.97 -14.25 -7.24
C SER A 262 26.68 -15.05 -7.09
N LEU A 263 25.58 -14.37 -6.77
CA LEU A 263 24.23 -14.94 -6.73
C LEU A 263 23.37 -14.23 -7.79
N TYR A 264 22.62 -15.00 -8.57
CA TYR A 264 21.66 -14.47 -9.54
C TYR A 264 20.24 -14.82 -9.12
N ILE A 265 19.44 -13.81 -8.79
CA ILE A 265 18.02 -13.94 -8.50
C ILE A 265 17.26 -13.83 -9.83
N PRO A 266 16.54 -14.88 -10.29
CA PRO A 266 15.91 -14.85 -11.60
C PRO A 266 14.83 -13.78 -11.75
N ASN A 267 13.99 -13.64 -10.72
CA ASN A 267 12.93 -12.65 -10.60
C ASN A 267 12.93 -12.07 -9.18
N LEU A 268 13.24 -10.79 -9.03
CA LEU A 268 13.19 -10.10 -7.75
C LEU A 268 11.75 -9.68 -7.45
N CYS A 269 10.92 -10.64 -7.02
CA CYS A 269 9.49 -10.45 -6.76
C CYS A 269 9.16 -10.57 -5.27
N LEU A 270 8.96 -9.44 -4.61
CA LEU A 270 8.61 -9.39 -3.21
C LEU A 270 7.35 -8.56 -2.99
N SER A 271 6.27 -9.21 -2.54
CA SER A 271 5.08 -8.53 -2.05
C SER A 271 5.29 -8.13 -0.60
N VAL A 272 4.71 -7.01 -0.17
CA VAL A 272 4.84 -6.52 1.20
C VAL A 272 3.46 -6.22 1.77
N LEU A 273 3.16 -6.77 2.94
CA LEU A 273 1.92 -6.47 3.66
C LEU A 273 2.26 -6.14 5.11
N GLY A 274 1.69 -5.06 5.64
CA GLY A 274 1.82 -4.83 7.07
C GLY A 274 0.87 -3.80 7.66
N GLY A 275 0.74 -3.86 8.98
CA GLY A 275 0.01 -2.88 9.76
C GLY A 275 0.90 -1.71 10.17
N ILE A 276 0.37 -0.50 10.17
CA ILE A 276 1.06 0.68 10.71
C ILE A 276 0.11 1.51 11.56
N GLN A 277 0.64 2.17 12.58
CA GLN A 277 -0.12 3.10 13.43
C GLN A 277 -0.03 4.51 12.84
N PRO A 278 -1.11 5.32 12.89
CA PRO A 278 -1.08 6.71 12.41
C PRO A 278 0.12 7.51 12.94
N GLU A 279 0.38 7.46 14.25
CA GLU A 279 1.49 8.16 14.89
C GLU A 279 2.88 7.71 14.38
N ARG A 280 3.02 6.44 13.99
CA ARG A 280 4.27 5.89 13.44
C ARG A 280 4.45 6.29 11.98
N LEU A 281 3.37 6.24 11.21
CA LEU A 281 3.33 6.74 9.84
C LEU A 281 3.67 8.23 9.81
N GLU A 282 3.07 9.04 10.67
CA GLU A 282 3.38 10.46 10.81
C GLU A 282 4.86 10.73 11.05
N ARG A 283 5.49 9.99 11.98
CA ARG A 283 6.93 10.12 12.24
C ARG A 283 7.79 9.76 11.02
N TYR A 284 7.38 8.74 10.27
CA TYR A 284 8.07 8.37 9.03
C TYR A 284 7.94 9.47 7.97
N LEU A 285 6.74 10.03 7.77
CA LEU A 285 6.51 11.14 6.85
C LEU A 285 7.32 12.39 7.25
N ASP A 286 7.41 12.68 8.55
CA ASP A 286 8.21 13.82 9.05
C ASP A 286 9.70 13.64 8.76
N ALA A 287 10.23 12.43 8.92
CA ALA A 287 11.63 12.13 8.59
C ALA A 287 11.87 12.27 7.08
N ALA A 288 11.01 11.66 6.27
CA ALA A 288 11.08 11.72 4.80
C ALA A 288 10.91 13.14 4.24
N SER A 289 10.30 14.07 4.98
CA SER A 289 10.16 15.47 4.56
C SER A 289 11.43 16.31 4.76
N LYS A 290 12.29 15.92 5.70
CA LYS A 290 13.49 16.69 6.10
C LYS A 290 14.70 16.33 5.25
N ASP A 291 14.81 15.07 4.88
CA ASP A 291 15.78 14.60 3.89
C ASP A 291 15.17 14.80 2.49
N MET A 292 15.92 15.36 1.55
CA MET A 292 15.47 15.57 0.14
C MET A 292 15.16 14.26 -0.62
N GLY A 293 15.05 13.12 0.07
CA GLY A 293 14.92 11.78 -0.49
C GLY A 293 13.51 11.21 -0.36
N ASN A 294 12.55 11.78 -1.08
CA ASN A 294 11.36 11.03 -1.44
C ASN A 294 11.62 10.32 -2.77
N ASP A 295 12.04 9.06 -2.71
CA ASP A 295 12.32 8.20 -3.89
C ASP A 295 11.17 7.21 -4.19
N GLY A 296 10.01 7.47 -3.59
CA GLY A 296 8.78 6.77 -3.91
C GLY A 296 8.62 5.43 -3.21
N LEU A 297 9.29 5.21 -2.07
CA LEU A 297 9.06 4.00 -1.27
C LEU A 297 7.59 3.90 -0.83
N LEU A 298 7.04 4.96 -0.20
CA LEU A 298 5.65 4.95 0.24
C LEU A 298 4.67 4.89 -0.95
N ALA A 299 5.04 5.50 -2.08
CA ALA A 299 4.27 5.44 -3.32
C ALA A 299 4.05 4.00 -3.84
N ARG A 300 4.94 3.06 -3.49
CA ARG A 300 4.80 1.64 -3.87
C ARG A 300 3.74 0.89 -3.06
N PHE A 301 3.39 1.37 -1.86
CA PHE A 301 2.27 0.86 -1.05
C PHE A 301 0.93 1.32 -1.63
N GLN A 302 0.66 0.90 -2.86
CA GLN A 302 -0.53 1.28 -3.64
C GLN A 302 -1.83 0.80 -2.99
N LEU A 303 -1.78 -0.32 -2.25
CA LEU A 303 -2.90 -0.84 -1.46
C LEU A 303 -2.85 -0.35 0.01
N ALA A 304 -2.45 0.90 0.24
CA ALA A 304 -2.52 1.51 1.57
C ALA A 304 -3.95 1.98 1.88
N VAL A 305 -4.52 1.51 2.98
CA VAL A 305 -5.87 1.86 3.43
C VAL A 305 -5.86 2.46 4.83
N TRP A 306 -6.57 3.57 4.97
CA TRP A 306 -6.84 4.25 6.24
C TRP A 306 -8.34 4.58 6.35
N PRO A 307 -9.20 3.57 6.59
CA PRO A 307 -10.64 3.75 6.74
C PRO A 307 -10.96 4.43 8.08
N ASP A 308 -12.17 4.99 8.15
CA ASP A 308 -12.75 5.41 9.42
C ASP A 308 -13.01 4.19 10.31
N PRO A 309 -12.85 4.33 11.64
CA PRO A 309 -13.06 3.21 12.55
C PRO A 309 -14.51 2.74 12.50
N VAL A 310 -14.70 1.42 12.50
CA VAL A 310 -16.01 0.81 12.72
C VAL A 310 -16.28 0.79 14.22
N ASP A 311 -17.50 1.14 14.61
CA ASP A 311 -17.94 1.07 15.99
C ASP A 311 -17.89 -0.38 16.50
N PHE A 312 -17.42 -0.54 17.72
CA PHE A 312 -17.33 -1.87 18.31
C PHE A 312 -18.72 -2.40 18.61
N GLU A 313 -18.99 -3.59 18.08
CA GLU A 313 -20.16 -4.40 18.42
C GLU A 313 -19.66 -5.82 18.72
N TRP A 314 -20.07 -6.38 19.85
CA TRP A 314 -19.77 -7.79 20.15
C TRP A 314 -20.56 -8.68 19.20
N ARG A 315 -19.85 -9.44 18.36
CA ARG A 315 -20.43 -10.37 17.38
C ARG A 315 -19.81 -11.74 17.58
N ASP A 316 -20.64 -12.70 17.92
CA ASP A 316 -20.26 -14.11 18.06
C ASP A 316 -21.04 -14.91 17.02
N ALA A 317 -20.43 -15.09 15.85
CA ALA A 317 -21.01 -15.80 14.72
C ALA A 317 -19.99 -16.75 14.10
N LEU A 318 -20.46 -17.92 13.67
CA LEU A 318 -19.63 -18.91 12.99
C LEU A 318 -19.16 -18.36 11.63
N PRO A 319 -17.90 -18.62 11.23
CA PRO A 319 -17.46 -18.33 9.88
C PRO A 319 -18.31 -19.09 8.86
N ASP A 320 -18.71 -18.41 7.79
CA ASP A 320 -19.35 -19.07 6.66
C ASP A 320 -18.37 -20.05 6.02
N LYS A 321 -18.69 -21.34 6.12
CA LYS A 321 -17.83 -22.42 5.66
C LYS A 321 -17.73 -22.44 4.13
N ASP A 322 -18.82 -22.18 3.42
CA ASP A 322 -18.85 -22.30 1.97
C ASP A 322 -18.07 -21.16 1.32
N LEU A 323 -18.20 -19.94 1.86
CA LEU A 323 -17.40 -18.79 1.46
C LEU A 323 -15.92 -19.00 1.75
N ARG A 324 -15.57 -19.50 2.96
CA ARG A 324 -14.19 -19.83 3.31
C ARG A 324 -13.61 -20.88 2.37
N ASP A 325 -14.31 -21.99 2.18
CA ASP A 325 -13.82 -23.11 1.39
C ASP A 325 -13.72 -22.72 -0.10
N ALA A 326 -14.58 -21.82 -0.60
CA ALA A 326 -14.45 -21.26 -1.95
C ALA A 326 -13.17 -20.44 -2.14
N VAL A 327 -12.81 -19.58 -1.18
CA VAL A 327 -11.55 -18.81 -1.24
C VAL A 327 -10.33 -19.74 -1.14
N TYR A 328 -10.37 -20.75 -0.28
CA TYR A 328 -9.27 -21.70 -0.14
C TYR A 328 -9.06 -22.51 -1.43
N ARG A 329 -10.15 -22.93 -2.10
CA ARG A 329 -10.07 -23.58 -3.41
C ARG A 329 -9.44 -22.67 -4.47
N ILE A 330 -9.77 -21.36 -4.48
CA ILE A 330 -9.11 -20.41 -5.39
C ILE A 330 -7.60 -20.41 -5.19
N PHE A 331 -7.14 -20.33 -3.95
CA PHE A 331 -5.70 -20.38 -3.62
C PHE A 331 -5.08 -21.72 -4.02
N GLU A 332 -5.74 -22.85 -3.75
CA GLU A 332 -5.24 -24.17 -4.17
C GLU A 332 -5.15 -24.33 -5.69
N THR A 333 -6.15 -23.84 -6.44
CA THR A 333 -6.12 -23.88 -7.91
C THR A 333 -5.01 -23.00 -8.48
N LEU A 334 -4.80 -21.81 -7.93
CA LEU A 334 -3.75 -20.91 -8.37
C LEU A 334 -2.36 -21.36 -7.89
N ASP A 335 -2.24 -22.30 -6.96
CA ASP A 335 -0.95 -22.83 -6.53
C ASP A 335 -0.30 -23.76 -7.56
N ASP A 336 -1.10 -24.34 -8.45
CA ASP A 336 -0.67 -25.23 -9.54
C ASP A 336 -0.31 -24.43 -10.81
N ASP A 337 0.91 -24.56 -11.31
CA ASP A 337 1.36 -23.84 -12.51
C ASP A 337 0.61 -24.27 -13.78
N GLY A 338 -0.10 -25.41 -13.75
CA GLY A 338 -0.91 -25.90 -14.86
C GLY A 338 -1.96 -24.92 -15.37
N PHE A 339 -2.46 -24.01 -14.52
CA PHE A 339 -3.47 -23.03 -14.95
C PHE A 339 -2.92 -22.04 -15.99
N ILE A 340 -1.63 -21.71 -15.96
CA ILE A 340 -1.05 -20.60 -16.73
C ILE A 340 -1.21 -20.86 -18.22
N ALA A 341 -0.70 -21.99 -18.69
CA ALA A 341 -0.86 -22.39 -20.09
C ALA A 341 -2.31 -22.80 -20.40
N ALA A 342 -2.96 -23.54 -19.48
CA ALA A 342 -4.31 -24.05 -19.69
C ALA A 342 -5.36 -22.94 -19.88
N TRP A 343 -5.16 -21.77 -19.27
CA TRP A 343 -6.10 -20.65 -19.34
C TRP A 343 -5.73 -19.62 -20.42
N GLY A 344 -4.68 -19.87 -21.19
CA GLY A 344 -4.34 -19.09 -22.38
C GLY A 344 -3.35 -17.96 -22.15
N ALA A 345 -2.44 -18.07 -21.17
CA ALA A 345 -1.26 -17.22 -21.16
C ALA A 345 -0.39 -17.55 -22.38
N GLU A 346 0.13 -16.52 -23.05
CA GLU A 346 1.18 -16.71 -24.03
C GLU A 346 2.47 -17.13 -23.30
N PRO A 347 3.21 -18.12 -23.83
CA PRO A 347 4.43 -18.59 -23.20
C PRO A 347 5.51 -17.50 -23.20
N ALA A 348 6.46 -17.64 -22.25
CA ALA A 348 7.69 -16.88 -22.29
C ALA A 348 8.48 -17.19 -23.58
N ASP A 349 9.24 -16.20 -24.06
CA ASP A 349 10.14 -16.33 -25.20
C ASP A 349 11.47 -15.61 -24.93
N GLN A 350 12.31 -15.47 -25.96
CA GLN A 350 13.64 -14.85 -25.83
C GLN A 350 13.60 -13.36 -25.43
N PHE A 351 12.47 -12.68 -25.61
CA PHE A 351 12.28 -11.27 -25.26
C PHE A 351 11.45 -11.12 -23.98
N ARG A 352 10.55 -12.07 -23.72
CA ARG A 352 9.59 -12.04 -22.62
C ARG A 352 9.87 -13.19 -21.67
N ARG A 353 10.49 -12.90 -20.52
CA ARG A 353 10.93 -13.92 -19.56
C ARG A 353 9.80 -14.57 -18.75
N ILE A 354 8.60 -13.98 -18.75
CA ILE A 354 7.45 -14.42 -17.95
C ILE A 354 6.25 -14.66 -18.88
N PRO A 355 5.54 -15.80 -18.78
CA PRO A 355 4.28 -16.02 -19.49
C PRO A 355 3.26 -14.91 -19.20
N SER A 356 2.48 -14.49 -20.20
CA SER A 356 1.60 -13.33 -20.02
C SER A 356 0.23 -13.47 -20.65
N PHE A 357 -0.77 -12.92 -19.96
CA PHE A 357 -2.11 -12.72 -20.50
C PHE A 357 -2.20 -11.36 -21.20
N LYS A 358 -2.94 -11.31 -22.31
CA LYS A 358 -3.37 -10.07 -22.93
C LYS A 358 -4.68 -9.58 -22.32
N LEU A 359 -4.97 -8.29 -22.45
CA LEU A 359 -6.30 -7.74 -22.23
C LEU A 359 -7.23 -8.10 -23.39
N SER A 360 -8.53 -8.29 -23.13
CA SER A 360 -9.53 -8.30 -24.19
C SER A 360 -9.61 -6.89 -24.83
N ALA A 361 -10.20 -6.78 -26.02
CA ALA A 361 -10.35 -5.48 -26.68
C ALA A 361 -11.06 -4.45 -25.78
N ASP A 362 -12.16 -4.85 -25.13
CA ASP A 362 -12.91 -3.99 -24.23
C ASP A 362 -12.13 -3.65 -22.94
N ALA A 363 -11.39 -4.60 -22.36
CA ALA A 363 -10.55 -4.33 -21.20
C ALA A 363 -9.39 -3.37 -21.54
N ALA A 364 -8.81 -3.51 -22.73
CA ALA A 364 -7.77 -2.61 -23.21
C ALA A 364 -8.32 -1.19 -23.42
N ALA A 365 -9.52 -1.06 -24.01
CA ALA A 365 -10.18 0.23 -24.18
C ALA A 365 -10.46 0.92 -22.84
N ASP A 366 -10.99 0.18 -21.85
CA ASP A 366 -11.24 0.71 -20.50
C ASP A 366 -9.94 1.13 -19.80
N PHE A 367 -8.86 0.34 -19.92
CA PHE A 367 -7.56 0.66 -19.34
C PHE A 367 -6.96 1.93 -19.95
N VAL A 368 -6.95 2.05 -21.29
CA VAL A 368 -6.41 3.22 -21.99
C VAL A 368 -7.19 4.48 -21.62
N ALA A 369 -8.53 4.42 -21.65
CA ALA A 369 -9.36 5.57 -21.29
C ALA A 369 -9.11 6.04 -19.83
N TRP A 370 -8.93 5.09 -18.92
CA TRP A 370 -8.60 5.38 -17.52
C TRP A 370 -7.19 5.99 -17.38
N ASP A 371 -6.17 5.44 -18.02
CA ASP A 371 -4.79 5.96 -17.94
C ASP A 371 -4.66 7.33 -18.61
N GLU A 372 -5.32 7.57 -19.75
CA GLU A 372 -5.36 8.90 -20.36
C GLU A 372 -5.94 9.96 -19.42
N ARG A 373 -7.03 9.63 -18.71
CA ARG A 373 -7.61 10.50 -17.67
C ARG A 373 -6.63 10.72 -16.52
N LEU A 374 -5.95 9.66 -16.07
CA LEU A 374 -4.92 9.76 -15.03
C LEU A 374 -3.82 10.75 -15.45
N GLN A 375 -3.22 10.55 -16.62
CA GLN A 375 -2.07 11.34 -17.10
C GLN A 375 -2.43 12.78 -17.48
N ARG A 376 -3.58 13.00 -18.13
CA ARG A 376 -3.94 14.31 -18.69
C ARG A 376 -4.73 15.18 -17.73
N GLU A 377 -5.50 14.60 -16.82
CA GLU A 377 -6.40 15.35 -15.93
C GLU A 377 -5.97 15.30 -14.47
N ILE A 378 -5.66 14.11 -13.95
CA ILE A 378 -5.40 13.92 -12.52
C ILE A 378 -3.97 14.32 -12.15
N MET A 379 -2.98 13.83 -12.89
CA MET A 379 -1.56 14.06 -12.61
C MET A 379 -1.19 15.55 -12.60
N PRO A 380 -1.55 16.36 -13.61
CA PRO A 380 -1.18 17.78 -13.63
C PRO A 380 -1.86 18.60 -12.52
N GLY A 381 -3.00 18.11 -12.01
CA GLY A 381 -3.80 18.79 -11.00
C GLY A 381 -3.44 18.45 -9.55
N CYS A 382 -2.55 17.48 -9.30
CA CYS A 382 -2.21 17.05 -7.94
C CYS A 382 -0.77 17.43 -7.52
N PRO A 383 -0.51 17.61 -6.21
CA PRO A 383 0.84 17.83 -5.67
C PRO A 383 1.83 16.72 -6.06
N SER A 384 3.12 17.05 -6.15
CA SER A 384 4.19 16.15 -6.60
C SER A 384 4.22 14.80 -5.87
N VAL A 385 4.00 14.80 -4.55
CA VAL A 385 3.96 13.57 -3.74
C VAL A 385 2.80 12.64 -4.14
N LEU A 386 1.66 13.21 -4.55
CA LEU A 386 0.53 12.43 -5.06
C LEU A 386 0.76 12.01 -6.51
N GLN A 387 1.43 12.82 -7.33
CA GLN A 387 1.85 12.41 -8.67
C GLN A 387 2.75 11.17 -8.62
N GLU A 388 3.69 11.15 -7.68
CA GLU A 388 4.57 10.00 -7.50
C GLU A 388 3.82 8.74 -7.07
N HIS A 389 2.83 8.88 -6.18
CA HIS A 389 1.98 7.78 -5.74
C HIS A 389 1.08 7.28 -6.89
N PHE A 390 0.35 8.18 -7.54
CA PHE A 390 -0.56 7.84 -8.63
C PHE A 390 0.18 7.37 -9.88
N GLY A 391 1.45 7.75 -10.07
CA GLY A 391 2.30 7.21 -11.12
C GLY A 391 2.60 5.71 -10.97
N LYS A 392 2.31 5.10 -9.82
CA LYS A 392 2.38 3.65 -9.63
C LYS A 392 1.06 2.95 -9.96
N TYR A 393 -0.04 3.69 -10.14
CA TYR A 393 -1.36 3.08 -10.30
C TYR A 393 -1.53 2.38 -11.65
N GLU A 394 -0.77 2.75 -12.68
CA GLU A 394 -0.79 2.04 -13.97
C GLU A 394 -0.46 0.55 -13.76
N LYS A 395 0.58 0.28 -12.96
CA LYS A 395 0.94 -1.07 -12.52
C LYS A 395 -0.12 -1.69 -11.61
N LEU A 396 -0.63 -0.93 -10.64
CA LEU A 396 -1.68 -1.40 -9.72
C LEU A 396 -2.88 -1.94 -10.49
N VAL A 397 -3.44 -1.14 -11.41
CA VAL A 397 -4.68 -1.48 -12.13
C VAL A 397 -4.46 -2.70 -13.01
N ALA A 398 -3.35 -2.76 -13.75
CA ALA A 398 -3.00 -3.94 -14.54
C ALA A 398 -2.86 -5.20 -13.66
N GLY A 399 -2.10 -5.11 -12.56
CA GLY A 399 -1.88 -6.21 -11.63
C GLY A 399 -3.17 -6.68 -10.95
N LEU A 400 -4.03 -5.75 -10.52
CA LEU A 400 -5.33 -6.06 -9.93
C LEU A 400 -6.27 -6.71 -10.96
N ALA A 401 -6.31 -6.22 -12.20
CA ALA A 401 -7.14 -6.81 -13.24
C ALA A 401 -6.78 -8.29 -13.46
N LEU A 402 -5.47 -8.61 -13.47
CA LEU A 402 -5.00 -9.99 -13.52
C LEU A 402 -5.43 -10.79 -12.28
N ILE A 403 -5.19 -10.28 -11.06
CA ILE A 403 -5.55 -10.99 -9.82
C ILE A 403 -7.06 -11.29 -9.77
N LEU A 404 -7.90 -10.29 -10.06
CA LEU A 404 -9.35 -10.41 -9.98
C LEU A 404 -9.89 -11.37 -11.06
N ASP A 405 -9.32 -11.32 -12.27
CA ASP A 405 -9.67 -12.26 -13.34
C ASP A 405 -9.26 -13.69 -12.99
N MET A 406 -8.03 -13.90 -12.48
CA MET A 406 -7.55 -15.22 -12.06
C MET A 406 -8.39 -15.80 -10.91
N ALA A 407 -8.78 -14.97 -9.93
CA ALA A 407 -9.64 -15.39 -8.82
C ALA A 407 -11.02 -15.84 -9.33
N GLU A 408 -11.61 -15.13 -10.29
CA GLU A 408 -12.90 -15.53 -10.85
C GLU A 408 -12.80 -16.79 -11.71
N ARG A 409 -11.73 -16.93 -12.52
CA ARG A 409 -11.47 -18.17 -13.29
C ARG A 409 -11.34 -19.37 -12.38
N ALA A 410 -10.51 -19.25 -11.32
CA ALA A 410 -10.35 -20.31 -10.33
C ALA A 410 -11.68 -20.66 -9.66
N GLY A 411 -12.49 -19.66 -9.29
CA GLY A 411 -13.81 -19.86 -8.69
C GLY A 411 -14.82 -20.58 -9.61
N ARG A 412 -14.62 -20.53 -10.93
CA ARG A 412 -15.46 -21.20 -11.95
C ARG A 412 -14.86 -22.49 -12.51
N GLY A 413 -13.72 -22.96 -11.98
CA GLY A 413 -13.05 -24.17 -12.47
C GLY A 413 -12.21 -23.97 -13.74
N GLY A 414 -11.92 -22.72 -14.11
CA GLY A 414 -11.11 -22.32 -15.25
C GLY A 414 -11.89 -21.61 -16.34
N MET A 415 -11.21 -20.72 -17.06
CA MET A 415 -11.70 -20.11 -18.30
C MET A 415 -10.49 -19.84 -19.20
N ILE A 416 -10.66 -19.91 -20.52
CA ILE A 416 -9.57 -19.72 -21.49
C ILE A 416 -9.72 -18.35 -22.16
N GLY A 417 -8.60 -17.65 -22.35
CA GLY A 417 -8.52 -16.44 -23.16
C GLY A 417 -8.06 -15.20 -22.38
N PRO A 418 -8.15 -14.01 -22.99
CA PRO A 418 -7.58 -12.77 -22.43
C PRO A 418 -8.31 -12.32 -21.16
N ILE A 419 -7.68 -11.41 -20.40
CA ILE A 419 -8.30 -10.78 -19.22
C ILE A 419 -9.55 -10.02 -19.65
N ARG A 420 -10.65 -10.29 -18.97
CA ARG A 420 -11.99 -9.81 -19.32
C ARG A 420 -12.22 -8.37 -18.87
N GLN A 421 -13.21 -7.73 -19.47
CA GLN A 421 -13.60 -6.34 -19.15
C GLN A 421 -14.03 -6.16 -17.69
N ALA A 422 -14.86 -7.06 -17.14
CA ALA A 422 -15.40 -6.90 -15.80
C ALA A 422 -14.32 -6.83 -14.69
N PRO A 423 -13.31 -7.73 -14.64
CA PRO A 423 -12.17 -7.59 -13.74
C PRO A 423 -11.35 -6.30 -13.93
N MET A 424 -11.21 -5.81 -15.17
CA MET A 424 -10.55 -4.53 -15.44
C MET A 424 -11.34 -3.36 -14.83
N GLN A 425 -12.66 -3.34 -14.98
CA GLN A 425 -13.52 -2.31 -14.39
C GLN A 425 -13.47 -2.34 -12.85
N MET A 426 -13.40 -3.53 -12.24
CA MET A 426 -13.17 -3.67 -10.79
C MET A 426 -11.81 -3.09 -10.38
N ALA A 427 -10.75 -3.36 -11.16
CA ALA A 427 -9.41 -2.82 -10.89
C ALA A 427 -9.35 -1.28 -11.02
N ILE A 428 -10.04 -0.70 -12.00
CA ILE A 428 -10.21 0.75 -12.14
C ILE A 428 -10.98 1.32 -10.94
N ALA A 429 -12.05 0.65 -10.50
CA ALA A 429 -12.80 1.06 -9.31
C ALA A 429 -11.95 1.01 -8.03
N TRP A 430 -11.00 0.07 -7.93
CA TRP A 430 -10.00 0.05 -6.87
C TRP A 430 -9.09 1.27 -6.91
N ALA A 431 -8.60 1.69 -8.08
CA ALA A 431 -7.77 2.89 -8.20
C ALA A 431 -8.51 4.14 -7.72
N ASP A 432 -9.79 4.31 -8.09
CA ASP A 432 -10.62 5.41 -7.61
C ASP A 432 -10.80 5.36 -6.08
N PHE A 433 -11.09 4.19 -5.52
CA PHE A 433 -11.23 3.95 -4.09
C PHE A 433 -9.94 4.28 -3.31
N LEU A 434 -8.80 3.77 -3.76
CA LEU A 434 -7.49 3.95 -3.13
C LEU A 434 -6.99 5.39 -3.27
N SER A 435 -7.38 6.10 -4.32
CA SER A 435 -7.00 7.50 -4.49
C SER A 435 -7.48 8.39 -3.33
N ALA A 436 -8.65 8.08 -2.76
CA ALA A 436 -9.16 8.77 -1.59
C ALA A 436 -8.34 8.46 -0.33
N HIS A 437 -7.94 7.20 -0.14
CA HIS A 437 -7.05 6.81 0.96
C HIS A 437 -5.65 7.43 0.82
N ALA A 438 -5.08 7.46 -0.38
CA ALA A 438 -3.81 8.13 -0.65
C ALA A 438 -3.90 9.62 -0.27
N ARG A 439 -4.94 10.33 -0.73
CA ARG A 439 -5.16 11.74 -0.36
C ARG A 439 -5.25 11.92 1.15
N ARG A 440 -5.93 11.01 1.87
CA ARG A 440 -6.00 11.01 3.33
C ARG A 440 -4.63 10.82 3.99
N ILE A 441 -3.83 9.87 3.51
CA ILE A 441 -2.48 9.57 4.00
C ILE A 441 -1.56 10.77 3.83
N TYR A 442 -1.53 11.35 2.62
CA TYR A 442 -0.65 12.46 2.30
C TYR A 442 -1.15 13.80 2.83
N HIS A 443 -2.42 13.93 3.23
CA HIS A 443 -2.97 15.17 3.78
C HIS A 443 -2.15 15.72 4.94
N LEU A 444 -1.79 14.85 5.89
CA LEU A 444 -0.99 15.24 7.05
C LEU A 444 0.43 15.68 6.66
N TRP A 445 0.98 15.15 5.58
CA TRP A 445 2.29 15.55 5.06
C TRP A 445 2.21 16.92 4.37
N MET A 446 1.15 17.16 3.59
CA MET A 446 0.97 18.42 2.85
C MET A 446 0.66 19.62 3.75
N HIS A 447 0.18 19.40 4.98
CA HIS A 447 -0.27 20.46 5.90
C HIS A 447 0.36 20.32 7.30
N PRO A 448 1.69 20.56 7.45
CA PRO A 448 2.37 20.44 8.74
C PRO A 448 1.83 21.40 9.81
N GLU A 449 1.35 22.59 9.42
CA GLU A 449 0.73 23.59 10.30
C GLU A 449 -0.57 23.08 10.94
N VAL A 450 -1.39 22.35 10.19
CA VAL A 450 -2.65 21.77 10.68
C VAL A 450 -2.36 20.71 11.74
N ARG A 451 -1.33 19.89 11.53
CA ARG A 451 -0.89 18.88 12.51
C ARG A 451 -0.35 19.51 13.79
N ALA A 452 0.46 20.56 13.64
CA ALA A 452 1.01 21.31 14.77
C ALA A 452 -0.11 22.00 15.58
N ALA A 453 -1.10 22.57 14.89
CA ALA A 453 -2.28 23.15 15.50
C ALA A 453 -3.14 22.12 16.26
N GLN A 454 -3.35 20.91 15.71
CA GLN A 454 -4.07 19.83 16.39
C GLN A 454 -3.40 19.45 17.72
N LYS A 455 -2.11 19.15 17.72
CA LYS A 455 -1.37 18.81 18.95
C LYS A 455 -1.41 19.93 19.99
N LEU A 456 -1.31 21.17 19.54
CA LEU A 456 -1.42 22.33 20.41
C LEU A 456 -2.84 22.47 20.95
N SER A 457 -3.88 22.26 20.13
CA SER A 457 -5.30 22.28 20.52
C SER A 457 -5.62 21.24 21.60
N GLU A 458 -5.16 20.00 21.45
CA GLU A 458 -5.31 18.93 22.46
C GLU A 458 -4.61 19.32 23.78
N SER A 459 -3.45 19.95 23.68
CA SER A 459 -2.69 20.40 24.84
C SER A 459 -3.35 21.58 25.56
N LEU A 460 -3.99 22.48 24.81
CA LEU A 460 -4.81 23.57 25.35
C LEU A 460 -6.07 23.03 26.03
N LEU A 461 -6.77 22.07 25.43
CA LEU A 461 -7.91 21.37 26.05
C LEU A 461 -7.51 20.68 27.36
N ALA A 462 -6.34 20.04 27.37
CA ALA A 462 -5.75 19.40 28.55
C ALA A 462 -5.13 20.41 29.55
N LYS A 463 -5.25 21.73 29.32
CA LYS A 463 -4.72 22.80 30.16
C LYS A 463 -3.22 22.66 30.47
N LYS A 464 -2.43 22.19 29.50
CA LYS A 464 -0.97 22.04 29.64
C LYS A 464 -0.20 23.36 29.49
N LEU A 465 -0.88 24.44 29.10
CA LEU A 465 -0.38 25.81 29.03
C LEU A 465 -1.29 26.72 29.88
N PRO A 466 -0.74 27.81 30.43
CA PRO A 466 -1.53 28.86 31.08
C PRO A 466 -2.47 29.58 30.08
N ASP A 467 -3.48 30.27 30.62
CA ASP A 467 -4.47 31.03 29.83
C ASP A 467 -3.84 32.13 28.96
N GLN A 468 -2.64 32.59 29.34
CA GLN A 468 -1.79 33.44 28.51
C GLN A 468 -0.40 32.82 28.42
N PHE A 469 0.10 32.63 27.21
CA PHE A 469 1.37 31.97 26.96
C PHE A 469 2.13 32.62 25.81
N SER A 470 3.45 32.42 25.76
CA SER A 470 4.30 32.87 24.66
C SER A 470 4.70 31.72 23.72
N THR A 471 5.21 32.06 22.54
CA THR A 471 5.81 31.05 21.64
C THR A 471 6.94 30.26 22.31
N ALA A 472 7.72 30.89 23.19
CA ALA A 472 8.78 30.24 23.94
C ALA A 472 8.23 29.20 24.95
N ASP A 473 7.06 29.44 25.53
CA ASP A 473 6.43 28.48 26.45
C ASP A 473 6.00 27.21 25.73
N VAL A 474 5.51 27.33 24.49
CA VAL A 474 5.20 26.18 23.63
C VAL A 474 6.49 25.41 23.30
N GLN A 475 7.55 26.10 22.90
CA GLN A 475 8.83 25.47 22.54
C GLN A 475 9.47 24.71 23.70
N ARG A 476 9.45 25.29 24.91
CA ARG A 476 10.00 24.65 26.12
C ARG A 476 9.35 23.32 26.46
N LYS A 477 8.11 23.08 25.99
CA LYS A 477 7.43 21.79 26.19
C LYS A 477 7.98 20.67 25.31
N GLY A 478 8.74 21.00 24.26
CA GLY A 478 9.36 20.00 23.37
C GLY A 478 8.35 19.13 22.63
N TRP A 479 7.16 19.64 22.34
CA TRP A 479 6.14 18.88 21.61
C TRP A 479 6.55 18.67 20.15
N GLY A 480 6.44 17.42 19.66
CA GLY A 480 6.86 17.06 18.30
C GLY A 480 6.03 17.77 17.23
N GLY A 481 6.69 18.45 16.29
CA GLY A 481 6.06 19.32 15.28
C GLY A 481 5.88 20.78 15.72
N LEU A 482 6.34 21.13 16.92
CA LEU A 482 6.34 22.49 17.49
C LEU A 482 7.76 22.85 18.01
N GLY A 483 8.79 22.40 17.30
CA GLY A 483 10.18 22.51 17.75
C GLY A 483 10.86 23.81 17.31
N THR A 484 10.39 24.41 16.21
CA THR A 484 10.95 25.65 15.67
C THR A 484 10.01 26.84 15.84
N PRO A 485 10.51 28.09 15.86
CA PRO A 485 9.65 29.28 15.94
C PRO A 485 8.64 29.38 14.78
N ARG A 486 9.02 28.88 13.59
CA ARG A 486 8.18 28.89 12.40
C ARG A 486 6.99 27.94 12.53
N GLU A 487 7.23 26.71 12.99
CA GLU A 487 6.18 25.71 13.20
C GLU A 487 5.18 26.17 14.26
N VAL A 488 5.69 26.71 15.38
CA VAL A 488 4.86 27.22 16.47
C VAL A 488 4.00 28.38 16.00
N MET A 489 4.56 29.32 15.21
CA MET A 489 3.79 30.43 14.66
C MET A 489 2.71 29.94 13.68
N GLY A 490 3.04 29.05 12.75
CA GLY A 490 2.06 28.51 11.80
C GLY A 490 0.90 27.79 12.48
N ALA A 491 1.17 27.04 13.55
CA ALA A 491 0.13 26.42 14.37
C ALA A 491 -0.76 27.45 15.07
N LEU A 492 -0.16 28.51 15.63
CA LEU A 492 -0.87 29.57 16.34
C LEU A 492 -1.71 30.44 15.40
N ASP A 493 -1.18 30.78 14.23
CA ASP A 493 -1.91 31.54 13.20
C ASP A 493 -3.16 30.76 12.74
N PHE A 494 -3.04 29.44 12.60
CA PHE A 494 -4.17 28.57 12.28
C PHE A 494 -5.19 28.48 13.43
N LEU A 495 -4.72 28.31 14.66
CA LEU A 495 -5.57 28.28 15.86
C LEU A 495 -6.31 29.60 16.05
N GLU A 496 -5.68 30.73 15.74
CA GLU A 496 -6.28 32.05 15.79
C GLU A 496 -7.40 32.20 14.75
N GLN A 497 -7.18 31.73 13.52
CA GLN A 497 -8.23 31.67 12.49
C GLN A 497 -9.42 30.79 12.90
N CYS A 498 -9.17 29.71 13.63
CA CYS A 498 -10.22 28.84 14.18
C CYS A 498 -10.88 29.42 15.44
N GLY A 499 -10.43 30.58 15.93
CA GLY A 499 -10.95 31.21 17.14
C GLY A 499 -10.52 30.58 18.46
N TRP A 500 -9.45 29.76 18.49
CA TRP A 500 -8.97 29.08 19.70
C TRP A 500 -8.05 29.92 20.56
N VAL A 501 -7.26 30.77 19.92
CA VAL A 501 -6.32 31.67 20.57
C VAL A 501 -6.43 33.06 19.94
N ARG A 502 -5.91 34.08 20.61
CA ARG A 502 -5.80 35.42 20.04
C ARG A 502 -4.42 35.97 20.35
N HIS A 503 -3.80 36.61 19.38
CA HIS A 503 -2.56 37.34 19.58
C HIS A 503 -2.79 38.55 20.51
N LEU A 504 -1.95 38.67 21.54
CA LEU A 504 -1.92 39.83 22.42
C LEU A 504 -0.86 40.80 21.91
N GLU A 505 -1.27 42.03 21.59
CA GLU A 505 -0.33 43.10 21.30
C GLU A 505 0.43 43.47 22.59
N SER A 506 1.72 43.14 22.62
CA SER A 506 2.60 43.62 23.68
C SER A 506 2.98 45.08 23.41
N PRO A 507 2.79 46.02 24.35
CA PRO A 507 3.33 47.37 24.21
C PRO A 507 4.85 47.32 24.07
N ALA A 508 5.41 48.18 23.21
CA ALA A 508 6.85 48.23 22.97
C ALA A 508 7.61 48.42 24.29
N ASN A 509 8.56 47.54 24.58
CA ASN A 509 9.32 47.58 25.82
C ASN A 509 10.24 48.82 25.79
N PRO A 510 10.15 49.77 26.75
CA PRO A 510 10.93 51.02 26.73
C PRO A 510 12.45 50.79 26.73
N ALA A 511 12.90 49.62 27.16
CA ALA A 511 14.32 49.25 27.29
C ALA A 511 14.95 48.60 26.06
N GLY A 512 14.24 48.52 24.91
CA GLY A 512 14.79 47.98 23.67
C GLY A 512 14.98 46.47 23.71
N GLY A 513 13.95 45.74 23.30
CA GLY A 513 13.98 44.29 23.07
C GLY A 513 12.84 43.88 22.17
N ARG A 514 13.03 42.85 21.34
CA ARG A 514 11.98 42.34 20.44
C ARG A 514 10.77 41.92 21.30
N PRO A 515 9.57 42.49 21.09
CA PRO A 515 8.40 42.17 21.90
C PRO A 515 8.08 40.68 21.79
N ALA A 516 7.83 40.04 22.94
CA ALA A 516 7.37 38.65 22.97
C ALA A 516 5.95 38.61 22.39
N LYS A 517 5.75 37.77 21.37
CA LYS A 517 4.42 37.45 20.84
C LYS A 517 3.71 36.58 21.89
N ALA A 518 2.78 37.19 22.61
CA ALA A 518 1.96 36.53 23.62
C ALA A 518 0.59 36.19 23.02
N PHE A 519 -0.02 35.11 23.50
CA PHE A 519 -1.32 34.62 23.04
C PHE A 519 -2.21 34.36 24.25
N ALA A 520 -3.49 34.67 24.12
CA ALA A 520 -4.51 34.27 25.08
C ALA A 520 -5.32 33.08 24.55
N VAL A 521 -5.74 32.20 25.45
CA VAL A 521 -6.61 31.05 25.14
C VAL A 521 -8.07 31.49 25.19
N ASN A 522 -8.87 31.12 24.18
CA ASN A 522 -10.31 31.36 24.19
C ASN A 522 -10.97 30.48 25.27
N PRO A 523 -11.58 31.03 26.34
CA PRO A 523 -12.17 30.22 27.41
C PRO A 523 -13.31 29.30 26.93
N LYS A 524 -13.96 29.65 25.81
CA LYS A 524 -15.06 28.86 25.21
C LYS A 524 -14.63 27.48 24.74
N ILE A 525 -13.33 27.23 24.47
CA ILE A 525 -12.86 25.92 23.99
C ILE A 525 -13.13 24.80 24.99
N HIS A 526 -13.16 25.11 26.30
CA HIS A 526 -13.42 24.11 27.34
C HIS A 526 -14.89 23.65 27.37
N GLY A 527 -15.81 24.40 26.74
CA GLY A 527 -17.20 24.01 26.55
C GLY A 527 -17.42 23.06 25.35
N LEU A 528 -16.48 22.97 24.41
CA LEU A 528 -16.61 22.18 23.17
C LEU A 528 -16.68 20.66 23.41
N ASN A 529 -16.13 20.15 24.53
CA ASN A 529 -16.19 18.72 24.88
C ASN A 529 -17.59 18.23 25.30
N THR A 530 -18.56 19.13 25.50
CA THR A 530 -19.91 18.78 25.98
C THR A 530 -20.94 18.55 24.87
N LYS A 531 -20.65 18.93 23.62
CA LYS A 531 -21.57 18.82 22.48
C LYS A 531 -21.22 17.61 21.60
N THR A 532 -22.18 16.76 21.25
CA THR A 532 -22.02 15.59 20.36
C THR A 532 -22.19 15.91 18.86
N GLU A 533 -21.99 17.15 18.45
CA GLU A 533 -22.14 17.56 17.04
C GLU A 533 -21.00 17.05 16.15
N PRO A 534 -21.28 16.72 14.87
CA PRO A 534 -20.27 16.26 13.92
C PRO A 534 -19.19 17.33 13.73
N ILE A 535 -17.93 16.86 13.66
CA ILE A 535 -16.74 17.68 13.45
C ILE A 535 -16.77 18.20 12.00
N LYS A 536 -16.44 19.48 11.78
CA LYS A 536 -16.39 20.09 10.45
C LYS A 536 -14.95 20.02 9.91
N PRO A 537 -14.75 19.71 8.61
CA PRO A 537 -13.42 19.71 8.01
C PRO A 537 -12.77 21.07 8.14
N THR A 538 -11.58 21.10 8.72
CA THR A 538 -10.82 22.34 8.89
C THR A 538 -10.39 22.83 7.52
N LYS A 539 -10.96 23.95 7.07
CA LYS A 539 -10.59 24.56 5.79
C LYS A 539 -9.21 25.20 5.93
N PRO A 540 -8.17 24.76 5.20
CA PRO A 540 -7.01 25.61 4.99
C PRO A 540 -7.44 26.83 4.16
N ALA A 541 -6.81 27.98 4.39
CA ALA A 541 -6.98 29.15 3.54
C ALA A 541 -6.41 28.85 2.13
N GLY A 542 -7.26 28.39 1.20
CA GLY A 542 -6.87 28.14 -0.18
C GLY A 542 -7.77 27.13 -0.91
N SER A 543 -8.34 27.55 -2.02
CA SER A 543 -9.38 26.93 -2.86
C SER A 543 -9.02 25.63 -3.62
N GLY A 544 -8.14 24.77 -3.09
CA GLY A 544 -7.58 23.64 -3.86
C GLY A 544 -8.34 22.31 -3.80
N LEU A 545 -9.13 22.03 -2.77
CA LEU A 545 -9.63 20.67 -2.50
C LEU A 545 -11.04 20.36 -3.03
N ASN A 546 -11.82 21.37 -3.44
CA ASN A 546 -13.28 21.25 -3.57
C ASN A 546 -13.83 21.14 -5.00
N ARG A 547 -13.02 20.75 -6.00
CA ARG A 547 -13.51 20.53 -7.40
C ARG A 547 -13.73 19.07 -7.80
N PHE A 548 -13.41 18.09 -6.95
CA PHE A 548 -13.34 16.68 -7.36
C PHE A 548 -14.47 15.78 -6.84
N SER A 549 -15.47 16.33 -6.13
CA SER A 549 -16.61 15.57 -5.59
C SER A 549 -17.84 15.52 -6.50
N ARG A 550 -17.80 16.13 -7.69
CA ARG A 550 -18.94 16.08 -8.63
C ARG A 550 -18.76 14.96 -9.65
N VAL A 551 -19.51 13.88 -9.45
CA VAL A 551 -19.93 12.98 -10.54
C VAL A 551 -20.82 13.82 -11.47
N PRO A 552 -20.49 14.04 -12.76
CA PRO A 552 -21.42 14.63 -13.69
C PRO A 552 -22.59 13.66 -13.90
N PRO A 553 -23.85 14.12 -13.93
CA PRO A 553 -24.95 13.25 -14.33
C PRO A 553 -24.72 12.77 -15.77
N LYS A 554 -25.03 11.49 -16.03
CA LYS A 554 -25.07 10.93 -17.38
C LYS A 554 -26.09 11.73 -18.21
N GLU A 555 -25.62 12.58 -19.10
CA GLU A 555 -26.44 13.08 -20.20
C GLU A 555 -25.74 12.79 -21.53
N ASN A 556 -26.43 11.96 -22.29
CA ASN A 556 -26.42 11.81 -23.75
C ASN A 556 -25.11 11.35 -24.41
N ALA A 557 -24.94 10.02 -24.40
CA ALA A 557 -24.46 9.33 -25.59
C ALA A 557 -25.48 9.58 -26.73
N ARG A 558 -25.08 10.34 -27.75
CA ARG A 558 -25.60 10.27 -29.11
C ARG A 558 -24.68 11.00 -30.09
N ASP A 559 -24.48 10.30 -31.20
CA ASP A 559 -24.11 10.79 -32.53
C ASP A 559 -22.66 11.21 -32.76
N PHE A 560 -21.82 10.22 -33.09
CA PHE A 560 -20.84 10.32 -34.17
C PHE A 560 -20.49 8.90 -34.64
N PHE A 561 -21.28 8.30 -35.53
CA PHE A 561 -20.88 7.27 -36.51
C PHE A 561 -22.07 6.92 -37.42
N ASP A 562 -22.19 7.66 -38.51
CA ASP A 562 -22.73 7.36 -39.85
C ASP A 562 -22.75 8.73 -40.55
N ASP A 563 -22.26 8.96 -41.76
CA ASP A 563 -22.20 8.14 -42.96
C ASP A 563 -21.11 8.76 -43.86
N ASP A 564 -20.36 7.93 -44.58
CA ASP A 564 -19.98 8.16 -45.97
C ASP A 564 -19.10 6.99 -46.43
N ARG A 565 -19.79 5.93 -46.86
CA ARG A 565 -19.29 5.06 -47.91
C ARG A 565 -19.31 5.84 -49.23
N VAL A 566 -18.17 5.91 -49.91
CA VAL A 566 -18.16 5.91 -51.38
C VAL A 566 -17.08 4.96 -51.86
N ASP A 567 -17.55 4.00 -52.66
CA ASP A 567 -16.81 2.98 -53.39
C ASP A 567 -15.75 3.56 -54.34
N GLY A 568 -14.73 2.76 -54.69
CA GLY A 568 -13.80 3.08 -55.77
C GLY A 568 -12.64 2.11 -55.95
N GLU A 569 -12.92 1.01 -56.64
CA GLU A 569 -12.03 0.12 -57.42
C GLU A 569 -10.52 0.45 -57.53
N LEU A 570 -9.66 -0.45 -57.01
CA LEU A 570 -8.70 -1.33 -57.72
C LEU A 570 -7.62 -1.88 -56.78
#